data_AF-A0A383EGM2-F1
#
_entry.id   AF-A0A383EGM2-F1
#
_cell.length_a   1.000
_cell.length_b   1.000
_cell.length_c   1.000
_cell.angle_alpha   90.00
_cell.angle_beta   90.00
_cell.angle_gamma   90.00
#
_symmetry.space_group_name_H-M   'P 1'
#
loop_
_entity.id
_entity.type
_entity.pdbx_description
1 polymer ?
#
loop_
_entity_poly.entity_id
_entity_poly.type
_entity_poly.pdbx_seq_one_letter_code
_entity_poly.pdbx_strand_id
1 'polypeptide(L)'
;PVCSICGKRPCECEGIKTDRCKICGKAPCECDNPPRRKMIKVKLSDGKVRELDSMVQTSFWSTEGKPISSEEFLHSMFGSLPEFFNNEDELRAIWSKPDTRKKLLQELNDNGFTQSQLNDLRSLVHAEDSDLYDVLAYVAFSTNPVKRSQRAEYAKSHFGIYESKQRVFLDFVLKQYVESGVGELDDLKLPELLTLKYKAIADAKRELGDIGSIRNTFIGFQEHLYYAEKD
;
A
#
# COMPACT_ATOMS: atom_id res chain seq x y z
N PRO A 1 3.32 35.04 5.09
CA PRO A 1 2.49 34.63 6.25
C PRO A 1 3.17 33.49 7.00
N VAL A 2 3.22 33.55 8.32
CA VAL A 2 3.67 32.44 9.18
C VAL A 2 2.59 31.36 9.21
N CYS A 3 2.99 30.09 9.30
CA CYS A 3 2.03 28.99 9.37
C CYS A 3 1.16 29.11 10.63
N SER A 4 -0.16 29.00 10.52
CA SER A 4 -1.08 29.04 11.67
C SER A 4 -0.99 27.78 12.57
N ILE A 5 -0.36 26.72 12.08
CA ILE A 5 -0.18 25.45 12.79
C ILE A 5 1.19 25.41 13.50
N CYS A 6 2.30 25.74 12.80
CA CYS A 6 3.65 25.68 13.37
C CYS A 6 4.34 27.04 13.60
N GLY A 7 3.72 28.15 13.22
CA GLY A 7 4.23 29.50 13.49
C GLY A 7 5.49 29.91 12.70
N LYS A 8 6.08 29.03 11.88
CA LYS A 8 7.35 29.28 11.16
C LYS A 8 7.16 29.72 9.70
N ARG A 9 8.20 30.34 9.14
CA ARG A 9 8.35 30.64 7.69
C ARG A 9 9.79 30.36 7.24
N PRO A 10 10.04 29.38 6.34
CA PRO A 10 9.08 28.49 5.68
C PRO A 10 8.41 27.50 6.64
N CYS A 11 7.27 26.93 6.24
CA CYS A 11 6.52 25.96 7.04
C CYS A 11 7.27 24.63 7.10
N GLU A 12 7.34 24.02 8.29
CA GLU A 12 8.01 22.73 8.55
C GLU A 12 7.01 21.61 8.93
N CYS A 13 5.70 21.83 8.77
CA CYS A 13 4.71 20.79 9.06
C CYS A 13 4.84 19.63 8.06
N GLU A 14 5.34 18.49 8.51
CA GLU A 14 5.26 17.24 7.77
C GLU A 14 3.85 16.65 7.91
N GLY A 15 3.15 16.48 6.78
CA GLY A 15 2.06 15.51 6.70
C GLY A 15 0.69 15.97 7.19
N ILE A 16 0.07 16.90 6.48
CA ILE A 16 -1.31 16.65 6.04
C ILE A 16 -1.32 16.95 4.55
N LYS A 17 -1.13 15.93 3.72
CA LYS A 17 -1.60 16.00 2.33
C LYS A 17 -3.13 16.06 2.43
N THR A 18 -3.68 17.23 2.73
CA THR A 18 -5.11 17.43 2.62
C THR A 18 -5.39 17.27 1.14
N ASP A 19 -6.21 16.29 0.76
CA ASP A 19 -6.83 16.27 -0.56
C ASP A 19 -7.29 17.69 -0.88
N ARG A 20 -6.96 18.18 -2.08
CA ARG A 20 -7.41 19.50 -2.52
C ARG A 20 -8.90 19.60 -2.26
N CYS A 21 -9.33 20.63 -1.55
CA CYS A 21 -10.74 20.78 -1.20
C CYS A 21 -11.59 20.69 -2.46
N LYS A 22 -12.59 19.79 -2.50
CA LYS A 22 -13.46 19.64 -3.68
C LYS A 22 -14.31 20.89 -3.99
N ILE A 23 -14.40 21.83 -3.04
CA ILE A 23 -15.13 23.10 -3.19
C ILE A 23 -14.20 24.23 -3.67
N CYS A 24 -13.06 24.46 -3.00
CA CYS A 24 -12.17 25.58 -3.33
C CYS A 24 -10.89 25.19 -4.09
N GLY A 25 -10.61 23.90 -4.28
CA GLY A 25 -9.44 23.38 -5.00
C GLY A 25 -8.09 23.55 -4.30
N LYS A 26 -8.06 24.16 -3.12
CA LYS A 26 -6.83 24.51 -2.38
C LYS A 26 -6.48 23.48 -1.29
N ALA A 27 -5.20 23.43 -0.94
CA ALA A 27 -4.63 22.71 0.19
C ALA A 27 -3.61 23.64 0.89
N PRO A 28 -3.89 24.16 2.11
CA PRO A 28 -5.06 23.87 2.95
C PRO A 28 -6.35 24.51 2.40
N CYS A 29 -7.51 23.96 2.80
CA CYS A 29 -8.83 24.50 2.45
C CYS A 29 -9.04 25.89 3.06
N GLU A 30 -9.60 26.82 2.28
CA GLU A 30 -9.94 28.19 2.71
C GLU A 30 -11.47 28.41 2.84
N CYS A 31 -12.29 27.36 2.71
CA CYS A 31 -13.73 27.49 2.89
C CYS A 31 -14.07 27.77 4.37
N ASP A 32 -15.02 28.66 4.63
CA ASP A 32 -15.49 29.00 5.98
C ASP A 32 -16.03 27.76 6.74
N ASN A 33 -16.60 26.81 6.01
CA ASN A 33 -17.01 25.49 6.51
C ASN A 33 -16.52 24.40 5.54
N PRO A 34 -15.30 23.86 5.71
CA PRO A 34 -14.88 22.71 4.92
C PRO A 34 -15.83 21.54 5.21
N PRO A 35 -16.28 20.78 4.20
CA PRO A 35 -17.08 19.59 4.45
C PRO A 35 -16.28 18.64 5.34
N ARG A 36 -16.78 18.43 6.56
CA ARG A 36 -16.19 17.45 7.48
C ARG A 36 -16.46 16.07 6.91
N ARG A 37 -15.43 15.25 6.80
CA ARG A 37 -15.56 13.85 6.37
C ARG A 37 -16.60 13.17 7.25
N LYS A 38 -17.50 12.40 6.64
CA LYS A 38 -18.56 11.72 7.36
C LYS A 38 -18.17 10.26 7.53
N MET A 39 -17.45 9.99 8.61
CA MET A 39 -17.03 8.63 8.96
C MET A 39 -18.21 7.83 9.52
N ILE A 40 -18.42 6.63 8.98
CA ILE A 40 -19.31 5.61 9.56
C ILE A 40 -18.47 4.58 10.31
N LYS A 41 -19.02 4.03 11.38
CA LYS A 41 -18.36 3.03 12.22
C LYS A 41 -19.00 1.67 11.98
N VAL A 42 -18.23 0.71 11.49
CA VAL A 42 -18.66 -0.67 11.27
C VAL A 42 -18.02 -1.54 12.35
N LYS A 43 -18.84 -2.24 13.15
CA LYS A 43 -18.35 -3.15 14.19
C LYS A 43 -18.32 -4.58 13.64
N LEU A 44 -17.14 -5.18 13.57
CA LEU A 44 -16.94 -6.53 13.06
C LEU A 44 -17.09 -7.58 14.17
N SER A 45 -17.07 -8.86 13.81
CA SER A 45 -17.29 -9.97 14.76
C SER A 45 -16.14 -10.17 15.75
N ASP A 46 -14.96 -9.58 15.50
CA ASP A 46 -13.87 -9.44 16.49
C ASP A 46 -14.19 -8.41 17.59
N GLY A 47 -15.33 -7.72 17.50
CA GLY A 47 -15.75 -6.67 18.41
C GLY A 47 -15.06 -5.32 18.18
N LYS A 48 -14.09 -5.24 17.26
CA LYS A 48 -13.38 -4.01 16.89
C LYS A 48 -14.16 -3.24 15.84
N VAL A 49 -13.83 -1.96 15.70
CA VAL A 49 -14.48 -1.04 14.76
C VAL A 49 -13.56 -0.76 13.58
N ARG A 50 -14.13 -0.64 12.38
CA ARG A 50 -13.51 -0.01 11.22
C ARG A 50 -14.27 1.26 10.88
N GLU A 51 -13.55 2.27 10.42
CA GLU A 51 -14.11 3.56 10.04
C GLU A 51 -14.05 3.71 8.52
N LEU A 52 -15.18 4.03 7.90
CA LEU A 52 -15.28 4.23 6.44
C LEU A 52 -15.79 5.64 6.16
N ASP A 53 -15.23 6.33 5.17
CA ASP A 53 -15.75 7.63 4.74
C ASP A 53 -16.96 7.47 3.82
N SER A 54 -18.15 7.73 4.35
CA SER A 54 -19.41 7.64 3.59
C SER A 54 -19.53 8.65 2.43
N MET A 55 -18.61 9.60 2.31
CA MET A 55 -18.58 10.56 1.20
C MET A 55 -17.82 10.06 -0.02
N VAL A 56 -17.05 8.98 0.09
CA VAL A 56 -16.36 8.38 -1.07
C VAL A 56 -17.36 7.56 -1.86
N GLN A 57 -17.50 7.87 -3.15
CA GLN A 57 -18.41 7.16 -4.05
C GLN A 57 -17.73 5.91 -4.58
N THR A 58 -18.09 4.75 -4.03
CA THR A 58 -17.61 3.43 -4.45
C THR A 58 -18.78 2.50 -4.69
N SER A 59 -18.60 1.50 -5.54
CA SER A 59 -19.62 0.50 -5.84
C SER A 59 -19.08 -0.90 -5.59
N PHE A 60 -19.59 -1.58 -4.57
CA PHE A 60 -19.26 -2.97 -4.29
C PHE A 60 -20.30 -3.91 -4.88
N TRP A 61 -19.84 -5.11 -5.24
CA TRP A 61 -20.63 -6.15 -5.86
C TRP A 61 -20.37 -7.49 -5.16
N SER A 62 -21.43 -8.26 -4.93
CA SER A 62 -21.29 -9.63 -4.45
C SER A 62 -20.73 -10.55 -5.54
N THR A 63 -20.36 -11.78 -5.16
CA THR A 63 -19.98 -12.86 -6.09
C THR A 63 -21.07 -13.19 -7.11
N GLU A 64 -22.33 -12.90 -6.79
CA GLU A 64 -23.49 -13.06 -7.68
C GLU A 64 -23.71 -11.86 -8.63
N GLY A 65 -22.86 -10.83 -8.54
CA GLY A 65 -23.01 -9.60 -9.33
C GLY A 65 -24.15 -8.69 -8.86
N LYS A 66 -24.55 -8.76 -7.59
CA LYS A 66 -25.52 -7.83 -6.99
C LYS A 66 -24.80 -6.67 -6.30
N PRO A 67 -25.29 -5.42 -6.40
CA PRO A 67 -24.67 -4.31 -5.70
C PRO A 67 -24.87 -4.48 -4.19
N ILE A 68 -23.82 -4.26 -3.42
CA ILE A 68 -23.84 -4.33 -1.96
C ILE A 68 -23.25 -3.06 -1.35
N SER A 69 -23.63 -2.77 -0.11
CA SER A 69 -23.07 -1.64 0.63
C SER A 69 -21.61 -1.89 1.01
N SER A 70 -20.88 -0.82 1.33
CA SER A 70 -19.52 -0.90 1.87
C SER A 70 -19.45 -1.66 3.22
N GLU A 71 -20.53 -1.62 4.02
CA GLU A 71 -20.61 -2.34 5.28
C GLU A 71 -20.77 -3.85 5.05
N GLU A 72 -21.67 -4.24 4.14
CA GLU A 72 -21.85 -5.65 3.74
C GLU A 72 -20.57 -6.22 3.11
N PHE A 73 -19.91 -5.45 2.24
CA PHE A 73 -18.63 -5.84 1.65
C PHE A 73 -17.57 -6.08 2.74
N LEU A 74 -17.46 -5.17 3.71
CA LEU A 74 -16.50 -5.30 4.80
C LEU A 74 -16.78 -6.51 5.70
N HIS A 75 -18.06 -6.77 6.02
CA HIS A 75 -18.45 -7.98 6.76
C HIS A 75 -18.13 -9.26 6.00
N SER A 76 -18.46 -9.30 4.71
CA SER A 76 -18.16 -10.45 3.84
C SER A 76 -16.66 -10.69 3.77
N MET A 77 -15.88 -9.64 3.51
CA MET A 77 -14.43 -9.74 3.42
C MET A 77 -13.84 -10.22 4.74
N PHE A 78 -14.17 -9.57 5.85
CA PHE A 78 -13.68 -9.97 7.18
C PHE A 78 -13.98 -11.44 7.50
N GLY A 79 -15.19 -11.91 7.17
CA GLY A 79 -15.60 -13.30 7.39
C GLY A 79 -14.81 -14.32 6.56
N SER A 80 -14.39 -13.95 5.36
CA SER A 80 -13.63 -14.83 4.44
C SER A 80 -12.11 -14.76 4.63
N LEU A 81 -11.55 -13.66 5.16
CA LEU A 81 -10.09 -13.51 5.31
C LEU A 81 -9.38 -14.68 6.04
N PRO A 82 -9.97 -15.32 7.08
CA PRO A 82 -9.39 -16.48 7.74
C PRO A 82 -9.12 -17.69 6.83
N GLU A 83 -9.75 -17.78 5.66
CA GLU A 83 -9.49 -18.85 4.68
C GLU A 83 -8.15 -18.67 3.94
N PHE A 84 -7.59 -17.45 3.92
CA PHE A 84 -6.35 -17.12 3.23
C PHE A 84 -5.16 -16.97 4.17
N PHE A 85 -5.40 -16.44 5.37
CA PHE A 85 -4.38 -16.25 6.42
C PHE A 85 -5.05 -16.08 7.79
N ASN A 86 -4.44 -16.63 8.85
CA ASN A 86 -5.02 -16.67 10.19
C ASN A 86 -4.59 -15.50 11.07
N ASN A 87 -3.43 -14.91 10.80
CA ASN A 87 -2.85 -13.82 11.57
C ASN A 87 -1.98 -12.91 10.69
N GLU A 88 -1.56 -11.78 11.25
CA GLU A 88 -0.78 -10.78 10.50
C GLU A 88 0.61 -11.29 10.12
N ASP A 89 1.21 -12.18 10.92
CA ASP A 89 2.52 -12.78 10.62
C ASP A 89 2.44 -13.70 9.39
N GLU A 90 1.34 -14.46 9.25
CA GLU A 90 1.05 -15.27 8.06
C GLU A 90 0.78 -14.41 6.83
N LEU A 91 -0.05 -13.37 6.96
CA LEU A 91 -0.26 -12.39 5.89
C LEU A 91 1.08 -11.78 5.45
N ARG A 92 1.96 -11.44 6.40
CA ARG A 92 3.29 -10.90 6.10
C ARG A 92 4.16 -11.89 5.35
N ALA A 93 4.20 -13.15 5.77
CA ALA A 93 4.98 -14.19 5.12
C ALA A 93 4.53 -14.43 3.66
N ILE A 94 3.21 -14.42 3.43
CA ILE A 94 2.62 -14.53 2.09
C ILE A 94 2.90 -13.28 1.26
N TRP A 95 2.70 -12.09 1.81
CA TRP A 95 2.77 -10.84 1.05
C TRP A 95 4.18 -10.42 0.68
N SER A 96 5.17 -10.78 1.51
CA SER A 96 6.57 -10.37 1.34
C SER A 96 7.24 -11.00 0.11
N LYS A 97 6.68 -12.08 -0.46
CA LYS A 97 7.22 -12.73 -1.66
C LYS A 97 6.31 -12.49 -2.87
N PRO A 98 6.85 -12.12 -4.05
CA PRO A 98 6.03 -11.75 -5.21
C PRO A 98 5.08 -12.85 -5.68
N ASP A 99 5.52 -14.11 -5.67
CA ASP A 99 4.76 -15.26 -6.14
C ASP A 99 3.58 -15.58 -5.23
N THR A 100 3.81 -15.65 -3.91
CA THR A 100 2.73 -15.91 -2.94
C THR A 100 1.79 -14.73 -2.80
N ARG A 101 2.28 -13.48 -2.91
CA ARG A 101 1.43 -12.28 -2.98
C ARG A 101 0.50 -12.32 -4.19
N LYS A 102 1.05 -12.65 -5.37
CA LYS A 102 0.26 -12.77 -6.60
C LYS A 102 -0.81 -13.85 -6.47
N LYS A 103 -0.46 -15.00 -5.88
CA LYS A 103 -1.41 -16.08 -5.61
C LYS A 103 -2.52 -15.63 -4.66
N LEU A 104 -2.20 -14.96 -3.56
CA LEU A 104 -3.19 -14.42 -2.64
C LEU A 104 -4.15 -13.44 -3.33
N LEU A 105 -3.63 -12.52 -4.14
CA LEU A 105 -4.48 -11.58 -4.89
C LEU A 105 -5.40 -12.29 -5.88
N GLN A 106 -4.94 -13.37 -6.51
CA GLN A 106 -5.77 -14.20 -7.38
C GLN A 106 -6.87 -14.90 -6.59
N GLU A 107 -6.53 -15.53 -5.47
CA GLU A 107 -7.49 -16.24 -4.61
C GLU A 107 -8.54 -15.30 -4.03
N LEU A 108 -8.15 -14.08 -3.61
CA LEU A 108 -9.08 -13.03 -3.20
C LEU A 108 -10.03 -12.64 -4.34
N ASN A 109 -9.50 -12.46 -5.55
CA ASN A 109 -10.30 -12.12 -6.72
C ASN A 109 -11.30 -13.23 -7.08
N ASP A 110 -10.88 -14.49 -7.02
CA ASP A 110 -11.71 -15.66 -7.30
C ASP A 110 -12.84 -15.83 -6.27
N ASN A 111 -12.64 -15.33 -5.05
CA ASN A 111 -13.66 -15.24 -4.00
C ASN A 111 -14.49 -13.96 -4.04
N GLY A 112 -14.42 -13.18 -5.11
CA GLY A 112 -15.23 -11.98 -5.34
C GLY A 112 -14.64 -10.68 -4.79
N PHE A 113 -13.45 -10.70 -4.19
CA PHE A 113 -12.73 -9.50 -3.75
C PHE A 113 -11.81 -8.97 -4.85
N THR A 114 -12.41 -8.46 -5.92
CA THR A 114 -11.67 -7.99 -7.09
C THR A 114 -10.70 -6.85 -6.75
N GLN A 115 -9.64 -6.72 -7.55
CA GLN A 115 -8.64 -5.66 -7.39
C GLN A 115 -9.26 -4.24 -7.37
N SER A 116 -10.32 -4.01 -8.15
CA SER A 116 -11.05 -2.74 -8.15
C SER A 116 -11.71 -2.47 -6.80
N GLN A 117 -12.40 -3.46 -6.23
CA GLN A 117 -13.07 -3.32 -4.94
C GLN A 117 -12.08 -3.14 -3.79
N LEU A 118 -10.92 -3.82 -3.84
CA LEU A 118 -9.86 -3.60 -2.85
C LEU A 118 -9.31 -2.16 -2.92
N ASN A 119 -9.21 -1.58 -4.12
CA ASN A 119 -8.81 -0.18 -4.30
C ASN A 119 -9.89 0.82 -3.86
N ASP A 120 -11.17 0.48 -4.08
CA ASP A 120 -12.30 1.25 -3.57
C ASP A 120 -12.30 1.28 -2.05
N LEU A 121 -12.10 0.11 -1.41
CA LEU A 121 -11.96 0.01 0.04
C LEU A 121 -10.76 0.81 0.54
N ARG A 122 -9.61 0.73 -0.15
CA ARG A 122 -8.42 1.53 0.17
C ARG A 122 -8.73 3.03 0.21
N SER A 123 -9.57 3.50 -0.71
CA SER A 123 -9.98 4.91 -0.77
C SER A 123 -10.96 5.27 0.36
N LEU A 124 -11.88 4.37 0.70
CA LEU A 124 -12.83 4.55 1.81
C LEU A 124 -12.16 4.69 3.17
N VAL A 125 -11.02 4.03 3.36
CA VAL A 125 -10.23 4.06 4.60
C VAL A 125 -9.07 5.05 4.54
N HIS A 126 -8.98 5.88 3.50
CA HIS A 126 -7.93 6.89 3.27
C HIS A 126 -6.50 6.33 3.31
N ALA A 127 -6.30 5.17 2.67
CA ALA A 127 -5.04 4.46 2.61
C ALA A 127 -4.44 4.45 1.19
N GLU A 128 -4.72 5.46 0.36
CA GLU A 128 -4.27 5.54 -1.05
C GLU A 128 -2.74 5.60 -1.19
N ASP A 129 -2.07 6.21 -0.21
CA ASP A 129 -0.61 6.25 -0.08
C ASP A 129 -0.04 4.94 0.52
N SER A 130 -0.89 4.01 0.95
CA SER A 130 -0.51 2.75 1.62
C SER A 130 -0.51 1.55 0.66
N ASP A 131 0.11 0.45 1.09
CA ASP A 131 0.09 -0.81 0.34
C ASP A 131 -1.28 -1.51 0.48
N LEU A 132 -1.62 -2.41 -0.44
CA LEU A 132 -2.81 -3.25 -0.24
C LEU A 132 -2.64 -4.20 0.94
N TYR A 133 -1.41 -4.58 1.28
CA TYR A 133 -1.10 -5.26 2.54
C TYR A 133 -1.72 -4.53 3.74
N ASP A 134 -1.53 -3.21 3.81
CA ASP A 134 -2.02 -2.38 4.90
C ASP A 134 -3.55 -2.37 4.98
N VAL A 135 -4.22 -2.39 3.83
CA VAL A 135 -5.69 -2.47 3.75
C VAL A 135 -6.18 -3.83 4.25
N LEU A 136 -5.54 -4.92 3.83
CA LEU A 136 -5.87 -6.27 4.31
C LEU A 136 -5.63 -6.41 5.82
N ALA A 137 -4.49 -5.92 6.32
CA ALA A 137 -4.16 -5.95 7.74
C ALA A 137 -5.11 -5.06 8.57
N TYR A 138 -5.52 -3.91 8.04
CA TYR A 138 -6.53 -3.08 8.67
C TYR A 138 -7.85 -3.84 8.79
N VAL A 139 -8.36 -4.43 7.72
CA VAL A 139 -9.61 -5.20 7.75
C VAL A 139 -9.51 -6.36 8.74
N ALA A 140 -8.52 -7.23 8.59
CA ALA A 140 -8.40 -8.46 9.39
C ALA A 140 -8.05 -8.21 10.86
N PHE A 141 -7.18 -7.25 11.15
CA PHE A 141 -6.53 -7.14 12.47
C PHE A 141 -6.70 -5.79 13.15
N SER A 142 -7.29 -4.81 12.47
CA SER A 142 -7.40 -3.41 12.90
C SER A 142 -6.05 -2.69 12.98
N THR A 143 -5.06 -3.17 12.23
CA THR A 143 -3.72 -2.56 12.15
C THR A 143 -3.78 -1.28 11.34
N ASN A 144 -3.22 -0.19 11.87
CA ASN A 144 -3.26 1.11 11.19
C ASN A 144 -2.43 1.06 9.89
N PRO A 145 -2.97 1.53 8.74
CA PRO A 145 -2.23 1.55 7.49
C PRO A 145 -0.95 2.38 7.54
N VAL A 146 0.14 1.84 6.99
CA VAL A 146 1.43 2.52 6.86
C VAL A 146 1.63 2.97 5.41
N LYS A 147 2.20 4.17 5.21
CA LYS A 147 2.45 4.68 3.85
C LYS A 147 3.57 3.89 3.18
N ARG A 148 3.46 3.71 1.85
CA ARG A 148 4.51 3.10 1.02
C ARG A 148 5.86 3.80 1.20
N SER A 149 5.86 5.13 1.35
CA SER A 149 7.09 5.90 1.59
C SER A 149 7.77 5.54 2.91
N GLN A 150 6.99 5.27 3.96
CA GLN A 150 7.52 4.86 5.27
C GLN A 150 8.06 3.42 5.20
N ARG A 151 7.34 2.51 4.54
CA ARG A 151 7.83 1.14 4.28
C ARG A 151 9.13 1.15 3.49
N ALA A 152 9.21 1.96 2.44
CA ALA A 152 10.41 2.10 1.64
C ALA A 152 11.60 2.62 2.47
N GLU A 153 11.39 3.64 3.31
CA GLU A 153 12.46 4.17 4.16
C GLU A 153 12.93 3.15 5.20
N TYR A 154 12.00 2.41 5.79
CA TYR A 154 12.33 1.32 6.70
C TYR A 154 13.10 0.18 5.99
N ALA A 155 12.71 -0.20 4.77
CA ALA A 155 13.46 -1.20 4.01
C ALA A 155 14.89 -0.76 3.71
N LYS A 156 15.13 0.54 3.44
CA LYS A 156 16.48 1.08 3.23
C LYS A 156 17.38 0.98 4.44
N SER A 157 16.84 1.03 5.67
CA SER A 157 17.67 0.90 6.87
C SER A 157 18.38 -0.47 6.95
N HIS A 158 17.85 -1.47 6.23
CA HIS A 158 18.40 -2.82 6.13
C HIS A 158 19.41 -2.98 4.98
N PHE A 159 19.69 -1.93 4.20
CA PHE A 159 20.54 -2.02 3.01
C PHE A 159 22.04 -2.19 3.30
N GLY A 160 22.43 -2.26 4.59
CA GLY A 160 23.83 -2.49 4.99
C GLY A 160 24.43 -3.78 4.40
N ILE A 161 23.60 -4.78 4.09
CA ILE A 161 24.03 -6.06 3.52
C ILE A 161 24.30 -6.01 2.00
N TYR A 162 23.86 -4.97 1.30
CA TYR A 162 23.97 -4.88 -0.16
C TYR A 162 25.20 -4.09 -0.60
N GLU A 163 25.73 -4.43 -1.77
CA GLU A 163 26.79 -3.68 -2.43
C GLU A 163 26.30 -2.32 -2.95
N SER A 164 27.22 -1.36 -3.13
CA SER A 164 26.87 0.02 -3.54
C SER A 164 25.96 0.10 -4.76
N LYS A 165 26.27 -0.67 -5.82
CA LYS A 165 25.47 -0.71 -7.06
C LYS A 165 24.10 -1.38 -6.86
N GLN A 166 24.04 -2.40 -6.01
CA GLN A 166 22.77 -3.05 -5.64
C GLN A 166 21.87 -2.07 -4.89
N ARG A 167 22.40 -1.32 -3.92
CA ARG A 167 21.63 -0.27 -3.20
C ARG A 167 21.05 0.77 -4.15
N VAL A 168 21.84 1.24 -5.12
CA VAL A 168 21.36 2.21 -6.13
C VAL A 168 20.21 1.63 -6.97
N PHE A 169 20.27 0.35 -7.30
CA PHE A 169 19.18 -0.33 -8.00
C PHE A 169 17.94 -0.48 -7.11
N LEU A 170 18.12 -0.95 -5.87
CA LEU A 170 17.01 -1.13 -4.92
C LEU A 170 16.34 0.19 -4.54
N ASP A 171 17.10 1.28 -4.38
CA ASP A 171 16.57 2.63 -4.20
C ASP A 171 15.72 3.09 -5.38
N PHE A 172 16.12 2.74 -6.60
CA PHE A 172 15.32 3.00 -7.79
C PHE A 172 14.01 2.21 -7.77
N VAL A 173 14.06 0.91 -7.44
CA VAL A 173 12.87 0.07 -7.31
C VAL A 173 11.92 0.61 -6.24
N LEU A 174 12.44 1.00 -5.07
CA LEU A 174 11.65 1.60 -4.00
C LEU A 174 10.96 2.89 -4.42
N LYS A 175 11.58 3.73 -5.26
CA LYS A 175 10.91 4.91 -5.83
C LYS A 175 9.72 4.52 -6.70
N GLN A 176 9.89 3.54 -7.58
CA GLN A 176 8.79 3.04 -8.42
C GLN A 176 7.67 2.46 -7.56
N TYR A 177 7.99 1.70 -6.51
CA TYR A 177 7.02 1.20 -5.54
C TYR A 177 6.23 2.32 -4.84
N VAL A 178 6.92 3.35 -4.35
CA VAL A 178 6.27 4.48 -3.67
C VAL A 178 5.36 5.28 -4.61
N GLU A 179 5.73 5.40 -5.88
CA GLU A 179 4.94 6.11 -6.90
C GLU A 179 3.77 5.25 -7.39
N SER A 180 4.06 4.07 -7.95
CA SER A 180 3.11 3.26 -8.73
C SER A 180 2.49 2.10 -7.96
N GLY A 181 3.12 1.65 -6.88
CA GLY A 181 2.55 0.69 -5.93
C GLY A 181 3.18 -0.69 -6.00
N VAL A 182 2.56 -1.63 -5.28
CA VAL A 182 3.08 -2.99 -5.07
C VAL A 182 3.28 -3.79 -6.36
N GLY A 183 2.57 -3.42 -7.44
CA GLY A 183 2.73 -4.04 -8.75
C GLY A 183 4.14 -3.94 -9.32
N GLU A 184 4.89 -2.87 -8.98
CA GLU A 184 6.30 -2.71 -9.39
C GLU A 184 7.24 -3.75 -8.76
N LEU A 185 6.77 -4.43 -7.72
CA LEU A 185 7.55 -5.44 -7.01
C LEU A 185 7.30 -6.86 -7.54
N ASP A 186 6.51 -7.04 -8.60
CA ASP A 186 6.33 -8.33 -9.27
C ASP A 186 7.64 -8.76 -9.96
N ASP A 187 7.97 -10.05 -9.91
CA ASP A 187 9.15 -10.61 -10.57
C ASP A 187 9.14 -10.35 -12.09
N LEU A 188 7.97 -10.35 -12.71
CA LEU A 188 7.80 -10.05 -14.13
C LEU A 188 8.13 -8.60 -14.49
N LYS A 189 8.20 -7.69 -13.51
CA LYS A 189 8.61 -6.29 -13.71
C LYS A 189 10.13 -6.12 -13.75
N LEU A 190 10.90 -7.11 -13.31
CA LEU A 190 12.35 -6.99 -13.22
C LEU A 190 13.02 -6.61 -14.57
N PRO A 191 12.68 -7.23 -15.73
CA PRO A 191 13.29 -6.83 -17.00
C PRO A 191 12.98 -5.38 -17.42
N GLU A 192 11.76 -4.92 -17.14
CA GLU A 192 11.31 -3.55 -17.40
C GLU A 192 12.08 -2.56 -16.53
N LEU A 193 12.18 -2.83 -15.22
CA LEU A 193 12.90 -1.99 -14.25
C LEU A 193 14.40 -1.89 -14.58
N LEU A 194 15.04 -3.00 -14.95
CA LEU A 194 16.44 -3.00 -15.35
C LEU A 194 16.64 -2.17 -16.63
N THR A 195 15.75 -2.32 -17.61
CA THR A 195 15.81 -1.54 -18.85
C THR A 195 15.56 -0.06 -18.59
N LEU A 196 14.61 0.30 -17.73
CA LEU A 196 14.30 1.67 -17.36
C LEU A 196 15.48 2.35 -16.64
N LYS A 197 16.17 1.63 -15.75
CA LYS A 197 17.30 2.18 -14.97
C LYS A 197 18.62 2.24 -15.76
N TYR A 198 18.90 1.21 -16.56
CA TYR A 198 20.20 0.99 -17.20
C TYR A 198 20.16 1.10 -18.73
N LYS A 199 19.02 1.44 -19.34
CA LYS A 199 18.76 1.53 -20.79
C LYS A 199 18.76 0.19 -21.52
N ALA A 200 19.49 -0.82 -21.05
CA ALA A 200 19.48 -2.18 -21.58
C ALA A 200 19.82 -3.22 -20.50
N ILE A 201 19.32 -4.46 -20.67
CA ILE A 201 19.64 -5.59 -19.77
C ILE A 201 21.15 -5.90 -19.77
N ALA A 202 21.80 -5.79 -20.93
CA ALA A 202 23.25 -6.00 -21.03
C ALA A 202 24.05 -5.03 -20.15
N ASP A 203 23.59 -3.79 -20.03
CA ASP A 203 24.22 -2.76 -19.22
C ASP A 203 23.98 -3.02 -17.73
N ALA A 204 22.75 -3.40 -17.37
CA ALA A 204 22.43 -3.83 -16.02
C ALA A 204 23.30 -5.01 -15.55
N LYS A 205 23.55 -6.00 -16.42
CA LYS A 205 24.43 -7.14 -16.09
C LYS A 205 25.89 -6.73 -15.83
N ARG A 206 26.40 -5.76 -16.59
CA ARG A 206 27.77 -5.23 -16.35
C ARG A 206 27.88 -4.52 -15.00
N GLU A 207 26.80 -3.88 -14.55
CA GLU A 207 26.78 -3.15 -13.29
C GLU A 207 26.47 -4.03 -12.08
N LEU A 208 25.50 -4.95 -12.19
CA LEU A 208 24.91 -5.66 -11.06
C LEU A 208 25.28 -7.15 -10.99
N GLY A 209 25.89 -7.71 -12.04
CA GLY A 209 26.28 -9.11 -12.11
C GLY A 209 25.31 -9.97 -12.93
N ASP A 210 25.22 -11.27 -12.60
CA ASP A 210 24.37 -12.20 -13.32
C ASP A 210 22.88 -12.02 -12.99
N ILE A 211 22.01 -12.50 -13.88
CA ILE A 211 20.56 -12.32 -13.78
C ILE A 211 19.98 -13.00 -12.53
N GLY A 212 20.52 -14.16 -12.14
CA GLY A 212 20.05 -14.90 -10.97
C GLY A 212 20.31 -14.12 -9.69
N SER A 213 21.53 -13.59 -9.53
CA SER A 213 21.89 -12.73 -8.39
C SER A 213 21.08 -11.45 -8.33
N ILE A 214 20.83 -10.80 -9.48
CA ILE A 214 19.98 -9.61 -9.57
C ILE A 214 18.55 -9.93 -9.11
N ARG A 215 17.97 -11.02 -9.61
CA ARG A 215 16.62 -11.45 -9.23
C ARG A 215 16.53 -11.79 -7.75
N ASN A 216 17.51 -12.52 -7.21
CA ASN A 216 17.54 -12.85 -5.78
C ASN A 216 17.65 -11.60 -4.91
N THR A 217 18.43 -10.61 -5.33
CA THR A 217 18.51 -9.30 -4.65
C THR A 217 17.17 -8.57 -4.71
N PHE A 218 16.54 -8.51 -5.88
CA PHE A 218 15.24 -7.88 -6.11
C PHE A 218 14.08 -8.53 -5.34
N ILE A 219 14.11 -9.85 -5.14
CA ILE A 219 13.09 -10.55 -4.34
C ILE A 219 13.41 -10.45 -2.86
N GLY A 220 14.67 -10.71 -2.48
CA GLY A 220 15.09 -10.80 -1.10
C GLY A 220 14.85 -9.52 -0.31
N PHE A 221 15.12 -8.35 -0.90
CA PHE A 221 14.95 -7.09 -0.15
C PHE A 221 13.48 -6.79 0.21
N GLN A 222 12.51 -7.38 -0.50
CA GLN A 222 11.10 -7.03 -0.34
C GLN A 222 10.55 -7.41 1.04
N GLU A 223 11.14 -8.40 1.71
CA GLU A 223 10.73 -8.74 3.08
C GLU A 223 10.94 -7.56 4.04
N HIS A 224 12.00 -6.77 3.84
CA HIS A 224 12.28 -5.60 4.66
C HIS A 224 11.20 -4.51 4.54
N LEU A 225 10.30 -4.55 3.55
CA LEU A 225 9.15 -3.64 3.50
C LEU A 225 8.09 -3.91 4.57
N TYR A 226 8.03 -5.13 5.12
CA TYR A 226 6.92 -5.57 5.96
C TYR A 226 7.31 -6.07 7.35
N TYR A 227 8.56 -6.48 7.55
CA TYR A 227 9.07 -6.88 8.87
C TYR A 227 9.61 -5.66 9.63
N ALA A 228 8.71 -4.86 10.21
CA ALA A 228 9.10 -3.82 11.17
C ALA A 228 9.62 -4.45 12.48
N GLU A 229 10.60 -3.82 13.12
CA GLU A 229 10.88 -4.06 14.54
C GLU A 229 9.60 -3.72 15.32
N LYS A 230 9.05 -4.71 16.03
CA LYS A 230 8.00 -4.47 17.01
C LYS A 230 8.68 -3.74 18.17
N ASP A 231 8.35 -2.45 18.36
CA ASP A 231 8.56 -1.78 19.64
C ASP A 231 7.70 -2.45 20.73
#